data_AF-A0A7R9DED0-F1
#
_entry.id   AF-A0A7R9DED0-F1
#
_cell.length_a   1.000
_cell.length_b   1.000
_cell.length_c   1.000
_cell.angle_alpha   90.00
_cell.angle_beta   90.00
_cell.angle_gamma   90.00
#
_symmetry.space_group_name_H-M   'P 1'
#
loop_
_entity.id
_entity.type
_entity.pdbx_description
1 polymer ?
#
loop_
_entity_poly.entity_id
_entity_poly.type
_entity_poly.pdbx_seq_one_letter_code
_entity_poly.pdbx_strand_id
1 'polypeptide(L)'
;MLVSPVIDVTISFVCFQRAVAETAEMSLGNTCFNSTPCGWLVYVPFTRRADYFMKNTCECPKGMSCLRTDDDLSVSAYVYRCRTESSTNDSS
;
A
#
# COMPACT_ATOMS: atom_id res chain seq x y z
N MET A 1 -11.18 -59.96 7.36
CA MET A 1 -11.58 -58.68 6.74
C MET A 1 -10.92 -57.58 7.55
N LEU A 2 -9.83 -57.02 7.03
CA LEU A 2 -9.11 -55.90 7.64
C LEU A 2 -9.88 -54.62 7.32
N VAL A 3 -10.45 -53.95 8.32
CA VAL A 3 -10.98 -52.59 8.16
C VAL A 3 -9.85 -51.59 8.39
N SER A 4 -9.50 -50.89 7.31
CA SER A 4 -8.43 -49.90 7.25
C SER A 4 -8.69 -48.70 8.17
N PRO A 5 -7.66 -48.13 8.83
CA PRO A 5 -7.74 -46.82 9.45
C PRO A 5 -7.22 -45.76 8.48
N VAL A 6 -8.11 -44.87 8.00
CA VAL A 6 -7.71 -43.54 7.52
C VAL A 6 -8.73 -42.54 8.04
N ILE A 7 -8.54 -42.15 9.30
CA ILE A 7 -9.18 -40.96 9.85
C ILE A 7 -8.40 -39.80 9.23
N ASP A 8 -9.05 -39.13 8.29
CA ASP A 8 -8.59 -37.95 7.58
C ASP A 8 -8.31 -36.83 8.60
N VAL A 9 -7.05 -36.71 9.04
CA VAL A 9 -6.60 -35.59 9.84
C VAL A 9 -6.49 -34.42 8.88
N THR A 10 -7.57 -33.64 8.79
CA THR A 10 -7.59 -32.31 8.19
C THR A 10 -6.60 -31.42 8.96
N ILE A 11 -5.33 -31.50 8.58
CA ILE A 11 -4.25 -30.65 9.07
C ILE A 11 -4.53 -29.26 8.54
N SER A 12 -5.19 -28.49 9.41
CA SER A 12 -5.05 -27.04 9.59
C SER A 12 -4.65 -26.27 8.33
N PHE A 13 -5.65 -25.76 7.62
CA PHE A 13 -5.55 -24.44 7.01
C PHE A 13 -5.28 -23.44 8.13
N VAL A 14 -4.02 -23.27 8.54
CA VAL A 14 -3.60 -22.10 9.28
C VAL A 14 -3.68 -20.95 8.29
N CYS A 15 -4.86 -20.33 8.21
CA CYS A 15 -5.03 -19.05 7.56
C CYS A 15 -4.00 -18.11 8.19
N PHE A 16 -2.97 -17.77 7.43
CA PHE A 16 -2.00 -16.75 7.78
C PHE A 16 -2.72 -15.40 7.72
N GLN A 17 -3.54 -15.10 8.73
CA GLN A 17 -4.16 -13.80 8.87
C GLN A 17 -3.05 -12.81 9.19
N ARG A 18 -2.62 -12.04 8.18
CA ARG A 18 -1.90 -10.79 8.43
C ARG A 18 -2.86 -9.89 9.19
N ALA A 19 -2.65 -9.74 10.49
CA ALA A 19 -3.34 -8.73 11.27
C ALA A 19 -2.94 -7.35 10.73
N VAL A 20 -3.87 -6.67 10.06
CA VAL A 20 -3.73 -5.23 9.81
C VAL A 20 -4.02 -4.57 11.14
N ALA A 21 -3.03 -3.87 11.70
CA ALA A 21 -3.23 -3.05 12.88
C ALA A 21 -4.21 -1.93 12.50
N GLU A 22 -5.48 -2.14 12.80
CA GLU A 22 -6.52 -1.11 12.72
C GLU A 22 -6.44 -0.29 14.00
N THR A 23 -5.55 0.72 14.02
CA THR A 23 -5.58 1.75 15.06
C THR A 23 -6.80 2.63 14.83
N ALA A 24 -7.81 2.47 15.67
CA ALA A 24 -9.02 3.27 15.67
C ALA A 24 -8.72 4.75 15.95
N GLU A 25 -9.12 5.56 14.97
CA GLU A 25 -9.97 6.75 15.11
C GLU A 25 -9.58 7.77 16.18
N MET A 26 -8.89 8.81 15.73
CA MET A 26 -9.14 10.17 16.21
C MET A 26 -9.71 10.93 15.02
N SER A 27 -10.99 11.32 15.08
CA SER A 27 -11.67 12.06 14.01
C SER A 27 -11.06 13.46 13.85
N LEU A 28 -9.92 13.54 13.17
CA LEU A 28 -9.17 14.76 12.87
C LEU A 28 -8.75 14.74 11.39
N GLY A 29 -9.76 14.73 10.51
CA GLY A 29 -9.60 14.79 9.05
C GLY A 29 -8.97 13.55 8.47
N ASN A 30 -9.39 13.17 7.26
CA ASN A 30 -8.76 12.10 6.51
C ASN A 30 -7.34 12.52 6.11
N THR A 31 -6.40 12.70 7.04
CA THR A 31 -5.06 13.23 6.77
C THR A 31 -4.08 12.06 6.66
N CYS A 32 -3.28 12.01 5.59
CA CYS A 32 -2.27 10.97 5.44
C CYS A 32 -1.12 11.20 6.45
N PHE A 33 -0.67 10.14 7.12
CA PHE A 33 0.59 10.15 7.86
C PHE A 33 1.79 10.15 6.89
N ASN A 34 2.96 10.58 7.37
CA ASN A 34 4.17 10.71 6.55
C ASN A 34 4.63 9.36 5.93
N SER A 35 4.45 8.25 6.63
CA SER A 35 4.76 6.91 6.13
C SER A 35 3.66 6.32 5.24
N THR A 36 2.44 6.87 5.32
CA THR A 36 1.28 6.39 4.57
C THR A 36 1.30 6.98 3.16
N PRO A 37 1.28 6.13 2.12
CA PRO A 37 1.17 6.62 0.75
C PRO A 37 -0.21 7.24 0.52
N CYS A 38 -0.20 8.42 -0.10
CA CYS A 38 -1.41 9.14 -0.52
C CYS A 38 -1.96 8.60 -1.85
N GLY A 39 -1.11 7.93 -2.64
CA GLY A 39 -1.56 7.25 -3.84
C GLY A 39 -0.47 6.43 -4.51
N TRP A 40 -0.88 5.74 -5.58
CA TRP A 40 -0.03 4.87 -6.38
C TRP A 40 -0.33 5.08 -7.86
N LEU A 41 0.71 5.22 -8.68
CA LEU A 41 0.55 5.19 -10.15
C LEU A 41 1.02 3.85 -10.65
N VAL A 42 0.06 2.97 -10.96
CA VAL A 42 0.35 1.64 -11.52
C VAL A 42 0.73 1.80 -12.98
N TYR A 43 1.77 1.08 -13.40
CA TYR A 43 2.28 1.12 -14.76
C TYR A 43 2.50 -0.28 -15.32
N VAL A 44 2.51 -0.37 -16.66
CA VAL A 44 2.85 -1.62 -17.35
C VAL A 44 4.33 -1.94 -17.14
N PRO A 45 4.70 -3.16 -16.68
CA PRO A 45 6.08 -3.55 -16.45
C PRO A 45 6.98 -3.29 -17.68
N PHE A 46 8.26 -3.02 -17.45
CA PHE A 46 9.31 -2.69 -18.44
C PHE A 46 9.11 -1.37 -19.19
N THR A 47 7.91 -1.08 -19.68
CA THR A 47 7.61 0.15 -20.43
C THR A 47 7.37 1.36 -19.53
N ARG A 48 7.02 1.14 -18.25
CA ARG A 48 6.65 2.18 -17.28
C ARG A 48 5.54 3.10 -17.79
N ARG A 49 4.74 2.61 -18.74
CA ARG A 49 3.58 3.33 -19.26
C ARG A 49 2.51 3.34 -18.18
N ALA A 50 2.13 4.53 -17.74
CA ALA A 50 1.07 4.72 -16.76
C ALA A 50 -0.22 4.04 -17.25
N ASP A 51 -0.81 3.21 -16.39
CA ASP A 51 -2.06 2.51 -16.65
C ASP A 51 -3.19 3.22 -15.89
N TYR A 52 -3.11 3.24 -14.55
CA TYR A 52 -4.09 3.94 -13.72
C TYR A 52 -3.50 4.46 -12.40
N PHE A 53 -4.17 5.46 -11.81
CA PHE A 53 -3.81 6.02 -10.51
C PHE A 53 -4.79 5.55 -9.43
N MET A 54 -4.25 4.98 -8.36
CA MET A 54 -4.99 4.53 -7.19
C MET A 54 -4.79 5.53 -6.04
N LYS A 55 -5.80 6.36 -5.78
CA LYS A 55 -5.80 7.32 -4.66
C LYS A 55 -6.20 6.62 -3.36
N ASN A 56 -5.52 6.93 -2.27
CA ASN A 56 -5.93 6.47 -0.93
C ASN A 56 -7.07 7.35 -0.37
N THR A 57 -7.75 6.89 0.68
CA THR A 57 -8.88 7.63 1.30
C THR A 57 -8.43 8.86 2.09
N CYS A 58 -7.13 8.96 2.39
CA CYS A 58 -6.53 10.10 3.07
C CYS A 58 -6.10 11.21 2.08
N GLU A 59 -5.92 12.41 2.59
CA GLU A 59 -5.54 13.64 1.92
C GLU A 59 -4.31 14.23 2.58
N CYS A 60 -3.47 14.90 1.81
CA CYS A 60 -2.31 15.58 2.38
C CYS A 60 -2.75 16.82 3.20
N PRO A 61 -2.05 17.12 4.31
CA PRO A 61 -2.34 18.33 5.08
C PRO A 61 -2.07 19.59 4.25
N LYS A 62 -2.65 20.72 4.66
CA LYS A 62 -2.50 22.00 3.95
C LYS A 62 -1.02 22.37 3.74
N GLY A 63 -0.67 22.75 2.51
CA GLY A 63 0.71 23.11 2.13
C GLY A 63 1.59 21.92 1.74
N MET A 64 1.05 20.71 1.77
CA MET A 64 1.69 19.52 1.21
C MET A 64 0.92 18.99 0.01
N SER A 65 1.65 18.37 -0.90
CA SER A 65 1.13 17.73 -2.10
C SER A 65 1.52 16.26 -2.14
N CYS A 66 0.68 15.47 -2.80
CA CYS A 66 0.93 14.05 -3.02
C CYS A 66 1.92 13.91 -4.18
N LEU A 67 3.22 13.78 -3.87
CA LEU A 67 4.31 13.74 -4.85
C LEU A 67 4.91 12.34 -4.93
N ARG A 68 5.43 11.98 -6.11
CA ARG A 68 6.12 10.71 -6.32
C ARG A 68 7.39 10.69 -5.48
N THR A 69 7.53 9.71 -4.60
CA THR A 69 8.72 9.54 -3.76
C THR A 69 9.51 8.28 -4.08
N ASP A 70 8.84 7.20 -4.50
CA ASP A 70 9.49 5.91 -4.68
C ASP A 70 8.92 5.15 -5.89
N ASP A 71 9.59 4.06 -6.29
CA ASP A 71 9.18 3.12 -7.33
C ASP A 71 9.18 1.71 -6.73
N ASP A 72 7.99 1.12 -6.55
CA ASP A 72 7.83 -0.26 -6.11
C ASP A 72 7.80 -1.19 -7.33
N LEU A 73 8.98 -1.65 -7.71
CA LEU A 73 9.18 -2.55 -8.85
C LEU A 73 8.49 -3.90 -8.68
N SER A 74 8.23 -4.34 -7.43
CA SER A 74 7.60 -5.64 -7.18
C SER A 74 6.15 -5.69 -7.64
N VAL A 75 5.48 -4.53 -7.64
CA VAL A 75 4.10 -4.36 -8.09
C VAL A 75 3.98 -3.46 -9.33
N SER A 76 5.10 -3.01 -9.89
CA SER A 76 5.15 -2.09 -11.03
C SER A 76 4.32 -0.82 -10.80
N ALA A 77 4.58 -0.13 -9.69
CA ALA A 77 3.85 1.09 -9.34
C ALA A 77 4.76 2.15 -8.72
N TYR A 78 4.52 3.41 -9.08
CA TYR A 78 5.13 4.54 -8.39
C TYR A 78 4.37 4.86 -7.11
N VAL A 79 5.11 5.09 -6.03
CA VAL A 79 4.57 5.43 -4.71
C VAL A 79 4.52 6.94 -4.55
N TYR A 80 3.36 7.46 -4.15
CA TYR A 80 3.19 8.87 -3.86
C TYR A 80 2.98 9.08 -2.36
N ARG A 81 3.69 10.04 -1.79
CA ARG A 81 3.61 10.44 -0.37
C ARG A 81 3.48 11.95 -0.26
N CYS A 82 2.95 12.41 0.87
CA CYS A 82 2.79 13.83 1.11
C CYS A 82 4.16 14.50 1.34
N ARG A 83 4.47 15.50 0.53
CA ARG A 83 5.69 16.31 0.61
C ARG A 83 5.35 17.78 0.49
N THR A 84 6.15 18.63 1.12
CA THR A 84 6.05 20.08 0.93
C THR A 84 6.56 20.44 -0.46
N GLU A 85 5.85 21.30 -1.20
CA GLU A 85 6.23 21.75 -2.55
C GLU A 85 7.60 22.45 -2.62
N SER A 86 8.14 22.89 -1.47
CA SER A 86 9.49 23.45 -1.33
C SER A 86 10.62 22.41 -1.40
N SER A 87 10.30 21.11 -1.52
CA SER A 87 11.31 20.04 -1.64
C SER A 87 11.92 19.97 -3.04
N THR A 88 11.47 20.81 -3.97
CA THR A 88 12.00 20.94 -5.33
C THR A 88 13.18 21.93 -5.36
N ASN A 89 14.17 21.72 -4.48
CA ASN A 89 15.43 22.49 -4.49
C ASN A 89 16.65 21.65 -4.06
N ASP A 90 16.57 20.32 -4.17
CA ASP A 90 17.74 19.46 -3.96
C ASP A 90 17.57 18.13 -4.70
N SER A 91 17.79 18.15 -6.02
CA SER A 91 18.13 16.99 -6.87
C SER A 91 18.41 17.50 -8.29
N SER A 92 19.56 18.17 -8.47
CA SER A 92 20.23 18.29 -9.78
C SER A 92 21.31 17.21 -9.89
#